data_AF-A0A7C2V1N1-F1
#
_entry.id   AF-A0A7C2V1N1-F1
#
_cell.length_a   1.000
_cell.length_b   1.000
_cell.length_c   1.000
_cell.angle_alpha   90.00
_cell.angle_beta   90.00
_cell.angle_gamma   90.00
#
_symmetry.space_group_name_H-M   'P 1'
#
loop_
_entity.id
_entity.type
_entity.pdbx_description
1 polymer ?
#
loop_
_entity_poly.entity_id
_entity_poly.type
_entity_poly.pdbx_seq_one_letter_code
_entity_poly.pdbx_strand_id
1 'polypeptide(L)'
;MGRVVAVGSLNSTKINAVAKAYSMFGITVDVRPVKVQTPTQQPLGLSEITNGAVLRARLALEAVNEAEEAVGIETGLVKVSDLTYLNIPVAAIIGKDGYLTIGIGPGFAIWLEAWS
;
A
#
# COMPACT_ATOMS: atom_id res chain seq x y z
N MET A 1 24.19 1.10 -8.15
CA MET A 1 22.98 0.25 -8.17
C MET A 1 22.06 0.77 -7.07
N GLY A 2 20.77 0.96 -7.38
CA GLY A 2 19.78 1.38 -6.39
C GLY A 2 19.31 0.21 -5.52
N ARG A 3 18.74 0.51 -4.36
CA ARG A 3 18.11 -0.47 -3.46
C ARG A 3 16.95 -1.14 -4.19
N VAL A 4 16.84 -2.47 -4.13
CA VAL A 4 15.71 -3.17 -4.75
C VAL A 4 14.51 -3.15 -3.82
N VAL A 5 13.38 -2.60 -4.30
CA VAL A 5 12.13 -2.49 -3.54
C VAL A 5 11.01 -3.18 -4.29
N ALA A 6 10.42 -4.20 -3.69
CA ALA A 6 9.25 -4.87 -4.25
C ALA A 6 7.97 -4.07 -3.97
N VAL A 7 7.04 -4.01 -4.90
CA VAL A 7 5.75 -3.32 -4.71
C VAL A 7 4.60 -4.26 -5.04
N GLY A 8 3.71 -4.49 -4.08
CA GLY A 8 2.55 -5.40 -4.24
C GLY A 8 1.42 -4.83 -5.09
N SER A 9 1.75 -4.25 -6.26
CA SER A 9 0.79 -3.72 -7.23
C SER A 9 1.40 -3.59 -8.63
N LEU A 10 0.56 -3.70 -9.66
CA LEU A 10 0.87 -3.30 -11.03
C LEU A 10 0.34 -1.90 -11.39
N ASN A 11 -0.31 -1.21 -10.45
CA ASN A 11 -0.84 0.12 -10.68
C ASN A 11 0.31 1.15 -10.73
N SER A 12 0.45 1.84 -11.85
CA SER A 12 1.54 2.81 -12.08
C SER A 12 1.54 3.96 -11.06
N THR A 13 0.39 4.42 -10.59
CA THR A 13 0.29 5.44 -9.54
C THR A 13 0.90 4.96 -8.23
N LYS A 14 0.61 3.72 -7.82
CA LYS A 14 1.18 3.12 -6.60
C LYS A 14 2.70 2.92 -6.74
N ILE A 15 3.15 2.41 -7.88
CA ILE A 15 4.57 2.21 -8.18
C ILE A 15 5.34 3.54 -8.14
N ASN A 16 4.81 4.57 -8.82
CA ASN A 16 5.43 5.89 -8.87
C ASN A 16 5.41 6.59 -7.51
N ALA A 17 4.36 6.40 -6.71
CA ALA A 17 4.29 6.93 -5.34
C ALA A 17 5.41 6.36 -4.46
N VAL A 18 5.69 5.05 -4.56
CA VAL A 18 6.80 4.41 -3.84
C VAL A 18 8.14 4.98 -4.31
N ALA A 19 8.41 4.97 -5.61
CA ALA A 19 9.66 5.52 -6.16
C ALA A 19 9.88 6.98 -5.72
N LYS A 20 8.82 7.81 -5.77
CA LYS A 20 8.86 9.20 -5.33
C LYS A 20 9.15 9.31 -3.84
N ALA A 21 8.50 8.52 -2.98
CA ALA A 21 8.72 8.53 -1.54
C ALA A 21 10.19 8.25 -1.20
N TYR A 22 10.80 7.21 -1.78
CA TYR A 22 12.22 6.92 -1.59
C TYR A 22 13.13 8.06 -2.10
N SER A 23 12.81 8.64 -3.26
CA SER A 23 13.58 9.75 -3.81
C SER A 23 13.59 11.00 -2.92
N MET A 24 12.51 11.25 -2.14
CA MET A 24 12.43 12.37 -1.19
C MET A 24 13.45 12.26 -0.06
N PHE A 25 13.93 11.04 0.24
CA PHE A 25 15.00 10.77 1.19
C PHE A 25 16.37 10.61 0.52
N GLY A 26 16.49 10.92 -0.77
CA GLY A 26 17.72 10.74 -1.54
C GLY A 26 18.08 9.28 -1.83
N ILE A 27 17.14 8.34 -1.66
CA ILE A 27 17.35 6.92 -1.88
C ILE A 27 16.99 6.57 -3.32
N THR A 28 17.97 6.09 -4.08
CA THR A 28 17.73 5.55 -5.42
C THR A 28 17.25 4.11 -5.31
N VAL A 29 16.12 3.79 -5.93
CA VAL A 29 15.50 2.45 -5.88
C VAL A 29 15.29 1.85 -7.27
N ASP A 30 15.44 0.53 -7.36
CA ASP A 30 14.95 -0.30 -8.47
C ASP A 30 13.62 -0.93 -8.02
N VAL A 31 12.51 -0.40 -8.54
CA VAL A 31 11.17 -0.83 -8.12
C VAL A 31 10.73 -2.05 -8.92
N ARG A 32 10.44 -3.15 -8.22
CA ARG A 32 9.96 -4.41 -8.81
C ARG A 32 8.46 -4.62 -8.53
N PRO A 33 7.58 -4.33 -9.49
CA PRO A 33 6.15 -4.50 -9.29
C PRO A 33 5.75 -5.98 -9.31
N VAL A 34 4.91 -6.37 -8.36
CA VAL A 34 4.40 -7.73 -8.20
C VAL A 34 2.89 -7.69 -8.26
N LYS A 35 2.30 -8.54 -9.10
CA LYS A 35 0.85 -8.72 -9.13
C LYS A 35 0.40 -9.45 -7.87
N VAL A 36 -0.38 -8.77 -7.03
CA VAL A 36 -0.97 -9.36 -5.83
C VAL A 36 -2.49 -9.26 -5.89
N GLN A 37 -3.16 -10.39 -5.64
CA GLN A 37 -4.60 -10.45 -5.44
C GLN A 37 -4.92 -10.31 -3.96
N THR A 38 -5.87 -9.43 -3.63
CA THR A 38 -6.44 -9.31 -2.29
C THR A 38 -7.83 -9.97 -2.26
N PRO A 39 -8.29 -10.47 -1.11
CA PRO A 39 -9.59 -11.13 -0.99
C PRO A 39 -10.77 -10.20 -1.29
N THR A 40 -10.61 -8.91 -0.97
CA THR A 40 -11.66 -7.89 -1.06
C THR A 40 -11.27 -6.83 -2.07
N GLN A 41 -12.20 -6.47 -2.97
CA GLN A 41 -11.99 -5.40 -3.94
C GLN A 41 -12.11 -4.00 -3.33
N GLN A 42 -13.00 -3.82 -2.34
CA GLN A 42 -13.21 -2.56 -1.63
C GLN A 42 -13.23 -2.83 -0.11
N PRO A 43 -12.07 -2.75 0.57
CA PRO A 43 -11.98 -3.03 2.00
C PRO A 43 -12.73 -1.98 2.83
N LEU A 44 -13.40 -2.45 3.89
CA LEU A 44 -14.21 -1.64 4.79
C LEU A 44 -13.64 -1.72 6.22
N GLY A 45 -13.31 -0.55 6.76
CA GLY A 45 -12.72 -0.41 8.09
C GLY A 45 -11.19 -0.51 8.08
N LEU A 46 -10.57 0.17 9.05
CA LEU A 46 -9.12 0.33 9.10
C LEU A 46 -8.36 -1.02 9.16
N SER A 47 -8.91 -2.00 9.87
CA SER A 47 -8.30 -3.33 10.02
C SER A 47 -8.15 -4.04 8.67
N GLU A 48 -9.22 -4.08 7.87
CA GLU A 48 -9.20 -4.75 6.57
C GLU A 48 -8.23 -4.07 5.59
N ILE A 49 -8.24 -2.74 5.57
CA ILE A 49 -7.35 -1.93 4.72
C ILE A 49 -5.89 -2.20 5.11
N THR A 50 -5.60 -2.20 6.41
CA THR A 50 -4.25 -2.45 6.93
C THR A 50 -3.79 -3.87 6.60
N ASN A 51 -4.63 -4.88 6.82
CA ASN A 51 -4.32 -6.27 6.48
C ASN A 51 -4.09 -6.45 4.98
N GLY A 52 -4.85 -5.75 4.13
CA GLY A 52 -4.64 -5.72 2.69
C GLY A 52 -3.28 -5.13 2.30
N ALA A 53 -2.89 -4.00 2.90
CA ALA A 53 -1.59 -3.39 2.67
C ALA A 53 -0.43 -4.32 3.12
N VAL A 54 -0.54 -4.91 4.31
CA VAL A 54 0.46 -5.86 4.83
C VAL A 54 0.57 -7.10 3.95
N LEU A 55 -0.57 -7.69 3.54
CA LEU A 55 -0.59 -8.84 2.65
C LEU A 55 0.11 -8.55 1.31
N ARG A 56 -0.14 -7.37 0.73
CA ARG A 56 0.53 -6.92 -0.49
C ARG A 56 2.04 -6.80 -0.32
N ALA A 57 2.50 -6.18 0.77
CA ALA A 57 3.93 -6.05 1.05
C ALA A 57 4.58 -7.43 1.22
N ARG A 58 3.97 -8.31 2.02
CA ARG A 58 4.50 -9.64 2.31
C ARG A 58 4.65 -10.49 1.06
N LEU A 59 3.59 -10.58 0.25
CA LEU A 59 3.62 -11.38 -0.99
C LEU A 59 4.59 -10.79 -2.03
N ALA A 60 4.77 -9.47 -2.04
CA ALA A 60 5.77 -8.85 -2.92
C ALA A 60 7.21 -9.17 -2.48
N LEU A 61 7.48 -9.16 -1.17
CA LEU A 61 8.79 -9.53 -0.62
C LEU A 61 9.14 -10.99 -0.93
N GLU A 62 8.16 -11.89 -0.77
CA GLU A 62 8.32 -13.32 -1.08
C GLU A 62 8.58 -13.57 -2.56
N ALA A 63 8.03 -12.74 -3.45
CA ALA A 63 8.16 -12.91 -4.90
C ALA A 63 9.46 -12.34 -5.48
N VAL A 64 10.17 -11.45 -4.77
CA VAL A 64 11.38 -10.77 -5.25
C VAL A 64 12.53 -11.02 -4.28
N ASN A 65 13.30 -12.08 -4.53
CA ASN A 65 14.34 -12.57 -3.62
C ASN A 65 15.44 -11.54 -3.32
N GLU A 66 15.76 -10.68 -4.29
CA GLU A 66 16.76 -9.61 -4.17
C GLU A 66 16.24 -8.35 -3.44
N ALA A 67 14.94 -8.26 -3.13
CA ALA A 67 14.39 -7.09 -2.48
C ALA A 67 14.89 -6.94 -1.04
N GLU A 68 15.35 -5.74 -0.69
CA GLU A 68 15.69 -5.37 0.69
C GLU A 68 14.43 -5.06 1.50
N GLU A 69 13.43 -4.49 0.82
CA GLU A 69 12.18 -4.01 1.39
C GLU A 69 11.03 -4.25 0.39
N ALA A 70 9.82 -4.39 0.91
CA ALA A 70 8.61 -4.47 0.10
C ALA A 70 7.53 -3.52 0.61
N VAL A 71 6.78 -2.92 -0.32
CA VAL A 71 5.73 -1.96 -0.03
C VAL A 71 4.38 -2.46 -0.56
N GLY A 72 3.38 -2.43 0.32
CA GLY A 72 1.98 -2.63 -0.02
C GLY A 72 1.19 -1.38 0.26
N ILE A 73 0.32 -0.98 -0.68
CA ILE A 73 -0.58 0.17 -0.51
C ILE A 73 -2.00 -0.31 -0.76
N GLU A 74 -2.90 -0.08 0.19
CA GLU A 74 -4.33 -0.36 0.06
C GLU A 74 -5.17 0.85 0.44
N THR A 75 -6.22 1.07 -0.33
CA THR A 75 -7.21 2.12 -0.06
C THR A 75 -8.54 1.48 0.28
N GLY A 76 -9.25 2.03 1.24
CA GLY A 76 -10.61 1.59 1.55
C GLY A 76 -11.37 2.60 2.37
N LEU A 77 -12.58 2.22 2.77
CA LEU A 77 -13.52 3.14 3.40
C LEU A 77 -13.59 2.93 4.90
N VAL A 78 -13.53 4.02 5.67
CA VAL A 78 -13.76 4.00 7.11
C VAL A 78 -14.95 4.89 7.44
N LYS A 79 -15.97 4.33 8.08
CA LYS A 79 -17.14 5.07 8.55
C LYS A 79 -16.70 5.99 9.70
N VAL A 80 -16.98 7.29 9.59
CA VAL A 80 -16.70 8.27 10.65
C VAL A 80 -17.97 8.89 11.23
N SER A 81 -19.08 8.80 10.51
CA SER A 81 -20.43 9.16 10.96
C SER A 81 -21.46 8.38 10.13
N ASP A 82 -22.76 8.54 10.41
CA ASP A 82 -23.81 7.77 9.74
C ASP A 82 -23.84 7.91 8.23
N LEU A 83 -23.50 9.08 7.68
CA LEU A 83 -23.54 9.36 6.25
C LEU A 83 -22.16 9.68 5.67
N THR A 84 -21.09 9.53 6.45
CA THR A 84 -19.75 9.91 6.01
C THR A 84 -18.77 8.76 6.15
N TYR A 85 -18.17 8.43 5.01
CA TYR A 85 -17.03 7.53 4.92
C TYR A 85 -15.82 8.32 4.46
N LEU A 86 -14.68 8.05 5.07
CA LEU A 86 -13.39 8.51 4.57
C LEU A 86 -12.79 7.40 3.71
N ASN A 87 -12.44 7.72 2.46
CA ASN A 87 -11.52 6.90 1.70
C ASN A 87 -10.10 7.19 2.18
N ILE A 88 -9.45 6.19 2.80
CA ILE A 88 -8.12 6.32 3.37
C ILE A 88 -7.13 5.40 2.64
N PRO A 89 -5.89 5.85 2.37
CA PRO A 89 -4.80 4.99 1.99
C PRO A 89 -3.99 4.53 3.22
N VAL A 90 -3.64 3.25 3.25
CA VAL A 90 -2.67 2.66 4.18
C VAL A 90 -1.50 2.13 3.38
N ALA A 91 -0.28 2.44 3.80
CA ALA A 91 0.95 1.87 3.29
C ALA A 91 1.59 0.98 4.37
N ALA A 92 2.04 -0.21 3.99
CA ALA A 92 2.84 -1.10 4.82
C ALA A 92 4.20 -1.32 4.16
N ILE A 93 5.27 -1.23 4.94
CA ILE A 93 6.64 -1.51 4.51
C ILE A 93 7.18 -2.66 5.36
N ILE A 94 7.66 -3.71 4.69
CA ILE A 94 8.28 -4.86 5.33
C ILE A 94 9.73 -4.95 4.87
N GLY A 95 10.66 -4.99 5.82
CA GLY A 95 12.08 -5.24 5.56
C GLY A 95 12.39 -6.73 5.47
N LYS A 96 13.47 -7.10 4.77
CA LYS A 96 13.97 -8.48 4.70
C LYS A 96 14.39 -9.07 6.05
N ASP A 97 14.74 -8.21 7.00
CA ASP A 97 15.02 -8.51 8.41
C ASP A 97 13.76 -8.68 9.27
N GLY A 98 12.57 -8.53 8.69
CA GLY A 98 11.30 -8.83 9.33
C GLY A 98 10.64 -7.67 10.07
N TYR A 99 11.17 -6.45 10.00
CA TYR A 99 10.43 -5.30 10.55
C TYR A 99 9.19 -4.99 9.71
N LEU A 100 8.15 -4.48 10.36
CA LEU A 100 6.93 -3.97 9.73
C LEU A 100 6.69 -2.53 10.22
N THR A 101 6.52 -1.61 9.28
CA THR A 101 6.03 -0.26 9.57
C THR A 101 4.78 0.04 8.76
N ILE A 102 3.92 0.88 9.32
CA ILE A 102 2.62 1.24 8.72
C ILE A 102 2.47 2.75 8.75
N GLY A 103 2.04 3.32 7.63
CA GLY A 103 1.67 4.72 7.49
C GLY A 103 0.25 4.85 6.96
N ILE A 104 -0.47 5.87 7.43
CA ILE A 104 -1.81 6.21 6.98
C ILE A 104 -1.75 7.58 6.34
N GLY A 105 -2.22 7.69 5.10
CA GLY A 105 -2.34 8.99 4.43
C GLY A 105 -3.65 9.70 4.79
N PRO A 106 -3.81 10.94 4.34
CA PRO A 106 -5.03 11.70 4.60
C PRO A 106 -6.26 10.97 4.06
N GLY A 107 -7.33 10.97 4.87
CA GLY A 107 -8.63 10.48 4.47
C GLY A 107 -9.44 11.57 3.78
N PHE A 108 -10.13 11.21 2.69
CA PHE A 108 -11.05 12.12 2.00
C PHE A 108 -12.48 11.64 2.15
N ALA A 109 -13.36 12.54 2.59
CA ALA A 109 -14.77 12.25 2.70
C ALA A 109 -15.37 11.98 1.32
N ILE A 110 -16.10 10.89 1.22
CA ILE A 110 -16.88 10.56 0.03
C ILE A 110 -18.37 10.52 0.38
N TRP A 111 -19.18 10.94 -0.59
CA TRP A 111 -20.63 10.84 -0.53
C TRP A 111 -21.06 9.49 -1.10
N LEU A 112 -21.86 8.73 -0.34
CA LEU A 112 -22.25 7.36 -0.68
C LEU A 112 -23.06 7.25 -1.98
N GLU A 113 -23.81 8.29 -2.36
CA GLU A 113 -24.61 8.32 -3.59
C GLU A 113 -23.76 8.31 -4.88
N ALA A 114 -22.46 8.60 -4.81
CA ALA A 114 -21.60 8.61 -6.00
C ALA A 114 -21.19 7.20 -6.49
N TRP A 115 -21.63 6.13 -5.81
CA TRP A 115 -21.23 4.73 -6.08
C TRP A 115 -22.40 3.73 -6.03
N SER A 116 -23.65 4.21 -5.97
CA SER A 116 -24.87 3.41 -6.08
C SER A 116 -25.41 3.38 -7.50
#